data_AF-A0A7W1IH77-F1
#
_entry.id   AF-A0A7W1IH77-F1
#
_cell.length_a   1.000
_cell.length_b   1.000
_cell.length_c   1.000
_cell.angle_alpha   90.00
_cell.angle_beta   90.00
_cell.angle_gamma   90.00
#
_symmetry.space_group_name_H-M   'P 1'
#
loop_
_entity.id
_entity.type
_entity.pdbx_description
1 polymer ?
#
loop_
_entity_poly.entity_id
_entity_poly.type
_entity_poly.pdbx_seq_one_letter_code
_entity_poly.pdbx_strand_id
1 'polypeptide(L)'
;GKPDPSRPELDRIGADVLYEAGHWAEARARYAAVFARYPSDIESLVGTGASAAHVGDGAEAARVDDALATWTRPYALGHTTYGRARIAAALGDSSRTVALLGRSFRDGYPVVSIWERHVHAERDFGGWQTYAPFRELMGLP
;
A
#
# COMPACT_ATOMS: atom_id res chain seq x y z
N GLY A 1 17.14 18.69 -9.48
CA GLY A 1 17.23 17.64 -10.50
C GLY A 1 16.13 17.88 -11.51
N LYS A 2 16.39 17.67 -12.81
CA LYS A 2 15.29 17.71 -13.80
C LYS A 2 14.26 16.64 -13.43
N PRO A 3 12.94 16.89 -13.61
CA PRO A 3 11.95 15.85 -13.45
C PRO A 3 12.26 14.73 -14.46
N ASP A 4 12.26 13.48 -13.97
CA ASP A 4 12.28 12.31 -14.84
C ASP A 4 11.02 12.35 -15.72
N PRO A 5 11.12 12.32 -17.06
CA PRO A 5 9.96 12.30 -17.94
C PRO A 5 9.14 11.01 -17.81
N SER A 6 9.63 9.99 -17.09
CA SER A 6 8.81 8.84 -16.74
C SER A 6 7.72 9.24 -15.74
N ARG A 7 6.46 8.99 -16.11
CA ARG A 7 5.31 9.12 -15.21
C ARG A 7 4.86 7.72 -14.80
N PRO A 8 5.53 7.07 -13.83
CA PRO A 8 5.14 5.73 -13.38
C PRO A 8 3.68 5.69 -12.94
N GLU A 9 3.13 6.82 -12.47
CA GLU A 9 1.73 6.93 -12.11
C GLU A 9 0.81 6.64 -13.30
N LEU A 10 1.13 7.15 -14.49
CA LEU A 10 0.33 6.90 -15.70
C LEU A 10 0.42 5.44 -16.15
N ASP A 11 1.61 4.86 -16.09
CA ASP A 11 1.83 3.46 -16.48
C ASP A 11 1.15 2.48 -15.49
N ARG A 12 0.88 2.92 -14.26
CA ARG A 12 0.24 2.15 -13.20
C ARG A 12 -1.29 2.25 -13.18
N ILE A 13 -1.91 3.24 -13.83
CA ILE A 13 -3.39 3.44 -13.80
C ILE A 13 -4.15 2.15 -14.11
N GLY A 14 -3.72 1.39 -15.12
CA GLY A 14 -4.38 0.13 -15.48
C GLY A 14 -4.30 -0.93 -14.36
N ALA A 15 -3.19 -0.97 -13.63
CA ALA A 15 -3.04 -1.85 -12.47
C ALA A 15 -3.95 -1.41 -11.31
N ASP A 16 -4.06 -0.11 -11.06
CA ASP A 16 -4.94 0.46 -10.03
C ASP A 16 -6.41 0.13 -10.29
N VAL A 17 -6.88 0.26 -11.53
CA VAL A 17 -8.25 -0.10 -11.90
C VAL A 17 -8.52 -1.58 -11.68
N LEU A 18 -7.58 -2.45 -12.08
CA LEU A 18 -7.70 -3.89 -11.86
C LEU A 18 -7.72 -4.24 -10.36
N TYR A 19 -6.88 -3.55 -9.57
CA TYR A 19 -6.84 -3.69 -8.12
C TYR A 19 -8.21 -3.34 -7.52
N GLU A 20 -8.72 -2.14 -7.77
CA GLU A 20 -10.01 -1.72 -7.20
C GLU A 20 -11.18 -2.62 -7.64
N ALA A 21 -11.15 -3.15 -8.86
CA ALA A 21 -12.14 -4.09 -9.36
C ALA A 21 -12.03 -5.51 -8.74
N GLY A 22 -10.97 -5.82 -8.01
CA GLY A 22 -10.72 -7.12 -7.37
C GLY A 22 -10.04 -8.14 -8.28
N HIS A 23 -9.51 -7.71 -9.42
CA HIS A 23 -8.74 -8.54 -10.36
C HIS A 23 -7.28 -8.65 -9.92
N TRP A 24 -7.06 -9.16 -8.71
CA TRP A 24 -5.78 -9.12 -8.01
C TRP A 24 -4.63 -9.80 -8.76
N ALA A 25 -4.88 -10.94 -9.40
CA ALA A 25 -3.85 -11.63 -10.17
C ALA A 25 -3.37 -10.81 -11.38
N GLU A 26 -4.29 -10.14 -12.08
CA GLU A 26 -3.99 -9.27 -13.22
C GLU A 26 -3.32 -7.97 -12.75
N ALA A 27 -3.82 -7.37 -11.66
CA ALA A 27 -3.25 -6.20 -11.02
C ALA A 27 -1.79 -6.46 -10.62
N ARG A 28 -1.53 -7.59 -9.94
CA ARG A 28 -0.17 -8.03 -9.57
C ARG A 28 0.77 -8.06 -10.77
N ALA A 29 0.36 -8.68 -11.87
CA ALA A 29 1.20 -8.78 -13.07
C ALA A 29 1.53 -7.40 -13.65
N ARG A 30 0.55 -6.48 -13.67
CA ARG A 30 0.75 -5.11 -14.17
C ARG A 30 1.63 -4.28 -13.24
N TYR A 31 1.40 -4.33 -11.93
CA TYR A 31 2.26 -3.67 -10.95
C TYR A 31 3.71 -4.15 -11.04
N ALA A 32 3.93 -5.47 -11.13
CA ALA A 32 5.27 -6.03 -11.27
C ALA A 32 5.98 -5.54 -12.55
N ALA A 33 5.25 -5.43 -13.67
CA ALA A 33 5.79 -4.89 -14.92
C ALA A 33 6.16 -3.40 -14.82
N VAL A 34 5.32 -2.58 -14.16
CA VAL A 34 5.61 -1.17 -13.91
C VAL A 34 6.82 -1.03 -12.98
N PHE A 35 6.90 -1.81 -11.91
CA PHE A 35 8.04 -1.78 -10.99
C PHE A 35 9.34 -2.24 -11.65
N ALA A 36 9.30 -3.23 -12.55
CA ALA A 36 10.46 -3.64 -13.32
C ALA A 36 10.99 -2.50 -14.22
N ARG A 37 10.09 -1.66 -14.74
CA ARG A 37 10.44 -0.48 -15.54
C ARG A 37 10.88 0.71 -14.69
N TYR A 38 10.27 0.87 -13.51
CA TYR A 38 10.55 1.95 -12.56
C TYR A 38 10.77 1.37 -11.15
N PRO A 39 11.99 0.84 -10.86
CA PRO A 39 12.30 0.20 -9.57
C PRO A 39 12.25 1.14 -8.37
N SER A 40 11.90 2.42 -8.58
CA SER A 40 11.68 3.42 -7.55
C SER A 40 10.22 3.70 -7.24
N ASP A 41 9.28 3.19 -8.03
CA ASP A 41 7.85 3.40 -7.82
C ASP A 41 7.35 2.50 -6.68
N ILE A 42 7.35 3.05 -5.47
CA ILE A 42 6.95 2.34 -4.25
C ILE A 42 5.50 1.85 -4.37
N GLU A 43 4.62 2.61 -5.00
CA GLU A 43 3.20 2.23 -5.13
C GLU A 43 3.03 0.96 -5.98
N SER A 44 3.80 0.78 -7.06
CA SER A 44 3.82 -0.50 -7.80
C SER A 44 4.32 -1.66 -6.94
N LEU A 45 5.35 -1.44 -6.13
CA LEU A 45 5.86 -2.47 -5.23
C LEU A 45 4.78 -2.87 -4.20
N VAL A 46 4.14 -1.89 -3.57
CA VAL A 46 3.04 -2.10 -2.62
C VAL A 46 1.88 -2.84 -3.28
N GLY A 47 1.44 -2.39 -4.46
CA GLY A 47 0.36 -3.04 -5.21
C GLY A 47 0.68 -4.50 -5.55
N THR A 48 1.94 -4.83 -5.84
CA THR A 48 2.40 -6.22 -6.06
C THR A 48 2.21 -7.08 -4.80
N GLY A 49 2.66 -6.58 -3.64
CA GLY A 49 2.55 -7.32 -2.37
C GLY A 49 1.12 -7.47 -1.89
N ALA A 50 0.30 -6.41 -1.96
CA ALA A 50 -1.09 -6.45 -1.53
C ALA A 50 -1.93 -7.35 -2.44
N SER A 51 -1.71 -7.28 -3.76
CA SER A 51 -2.36 -8.20 -4.71
C SER A 51 -1.95 -9.66 -4.47
N ALA A 52 -0.68 -9.92 -4.13
CA ALA A 52 -0.21 -11.26 -3.78
C ALA A 52 -0.91 -11.81 -2.53
N ALA A 53 -1.07 -10.97 -1.50
CA ALA A 53 -1.82 -11.34 -0.30
C ALA A 53 -3.27 -11.71 -0.60
N HIS A 54 -3.97 -10.92 -1.42
CA HIS A 54 -5.36 -11.20 -1.81
C HIS A 54 -5.56 -12.52 -2.57
N VAL A 55 -4.57 -12.97 -3.33
CA VAL A 55 -4.62 -14.27 -4.04
C VAL A 55 -4.06 -15.44 -3.22
N GLY A 56 -3.70 -15.21 -1.95
CA GLY A 56 -3.17 -16.23 -1.05
C GLY A 56 -1.68 -16.55 -1.22
N ASP A 57 -0.94 -15.75 -1.99
CA ASP A 57 0.52 -15.88 -2.15
C ASP A 57 1.24 -15.13 -1.01
N GLY A 58 1.19 -15.73 0.18
CA GLY A 58 1.82 -15.18 1.39
C GLY A 58 3.34 -15.05 1.30
N ALA A 59 4.00 -15.88 0.48
CA ALA A 59 5.45 -15.83 0.30
C ALA A 59 5.88 -14.55 -0.43
N GLU A 60 5.21 -14.22 -1.53
CA GLU A 60 5.47 -12.97 -2.26
C GLU A 60 5.07 -11.74 -1.43
N ALA A 61 3.93 -11.82 -0.73
CA ALA A 61 3.50 -10.75 0.17
C ALA A 61 4.57 -10.44 1.24
N ALA A 62 5.14 -11.48 1.88
CA ALA A 62 6.21 -11.34 2.85
C ALA A 62 7.50 -10.76 2.23
N ARG A 63 7.90 -11.24 1.04
CA ARG A 63 9.07 -10.72 0.32
C ARG A 63 8.95 -9.22 0.03
N VAL A 64 7.76 -8.76 -0.36
CA VAL A 64 7.50 -7.35 -0.60
C VAL A 64 7.48 -6.56 0.73
N ASP A 65 6.88 -7.08 1.79
CA ASP A 65 6.90 -6.43 3.11
C ASP A 65 8.34 -6.19 3.61
N ASP A 66 9.20 -7.19 3.48
CA ASP A 66 10.62 -7.09 3.84
C ASP A 66 11.35 -6.04 2.98
N ALA A 67 11.09 -6.02 1.67
CA ALA A 67 11.67 -5.03 0.77
C ALA A 67 11.28 -3.59 1.15
N LEU A 68 10.02 -3.38 1.54
CA LEU A 68 9.53 -2.09 2.03
C LEU A 68 10.14 -1.73 3.40
N ALA A 69 10.36 -2.71 4.27
CA ALA A 69 10.96 -2.52 5.60
C ALA A 69 12.42 -2.05 5.50
N THR A 70 13.16 -2.53 4.50
CA THR A 70 14.57 -2.18 4.27
C THR A 70 14.76 -1.05 3.25
N TRP A 71 13.70 -0.39 2.83
CA TRP A 71 13.78 0.64 1.79
C TRP A 71 14.50 1.90 2.29
N THR A 72 15.67 2.21 1.74
CA THR A 72 16.60 3.23 2.27
C THR A 72 16.51 4.61 1.63
N ARG A 73 15.49 4.90 0.81
CA ARG A 73 15.41 6.22 0.16
C ARG A 73 15.08 7.33 1.18
N PRO A 74 15.83 8.45 1.16
CA PRO A 74 15.50 9.64 1.95
C PRO A 74 14.10 10.15 1.62
N TYR A 75 13.40 10.69 2.63
CA TYR A 75 12.08 11.33 2.49
C TYR A 75 10.93 10.40 2.05
N ALA A 76 10.97 9.12 2.42
CA ALA A 76 9.82 8.24 2.21
C ALA A 76 8.57 8.63 3.04
N LEU A 77 8.70 9.52 4.04
CA LEU A 77 7.61 10.12 4.82
C LEU A 77 6.50 9.11 5.20
N GLY A 78 6.89 7.96 5.75
CA GLY A 78 5.94 6.91 6.16
C GLY A 78 5.26 6.11 5.04
N HIS A 79 5.49 6.40 3.75
CA HIS A 79 4.86 5.68 2.62
C HIS A 79 5.18 4.18 2.60
N THR A 80 6.43 3.81 2.91
CA THR A 80 6.82 2.39 2.98
C THR A 80 6.12 1.70 4.13
N THR A 81 6.07 2.34 5.30
CA THR A 81 5.33 1.85 6.47
C THR A 81 3.83 1.70 6.18
N TYR A 82 3.24 2.65 5.45
CA TYR A 82 1.83 2.57 5.02
C TYR A 82 1.60 1.42 4.03
N GLY A 83 2.49 1.23 3.05
CA GLY A 83 2.45 0.11 2.13
C GLY A 83 2.50 -1.26 2.83
N ARG A 84 3.35 -1.38 3.85
CA ARG A 84 3.38 -2.58 4.72
C ARG A 84 2.07 -2.79 5.46
N ALA A 85 1.43 -1.71 5.90
CA ALA A 85 0.12 -1.77 6.55
C ALA A 85 -0.97 -2.32 5.61
N ARG A 86 -0.95 -1.92 4.33
CA ARG A 86 -1.84 -2.46 3.29
C ARG A 86 -1.64 -3.95 3.04
N ILE A 87 -0.38 -4.41 2.98
CA ILE A 87 -0.07 -5.84 2.82
C ILE A 87 -0.58 -6.64 4.02
N ALA A 88 -0.29 -6.18 5.24
CA ALA A 88 -0.78 -6.81 6.46
C ALA A 88 -2.31 -6.87 6.50
N ALA A 89 -2.98 -5.85 5.96
CA ALA A 89 -4.44 -5.82 5.88
C ALA A 89 -5.02 -6.82 4.91
N ALA A 90 -4.44 -6.92 3.70
CA ALA A 90 -4.82 -7.91 2.71
C ALA A 90 -4.58 -9.36 3.21
N LEU A 91 -3.62 -9.56 4.13
CA LEU A 91 -3.39 -10.84 4.82
C LEU A 91 -4.36 -11.09 6.01
N GLY A 92 -5.14 -10.10 6.41
CA GLY A 92 -6.05 -10.18 7.56
C GLY A 92 -5.40 -9.98 8.94
N ASP A 93 -4.16 -9.47 9.01
CA ASP A 93 -3.45 -9.22 10.27
C ASP A 93 -3.80 -7.83 10.83
N SER A 94 -4.96 -7.74 11.48
CA SER A 94 -5.49 -6.47 12.01
C SER A 94 -4.57 -5.81 13.05
N SER A 95 -3.92 -6.59 13.91
CA SER A 95 -3.03 -6.06 14.94
C SER A 95 -1.79 -5.43 14.33
N ARG A 96 -1.16 -6.10 13.36
CA ARG A 96 0.01 -5.57 12.66
C ARG A 96 -0.33 -4.34 11.85
N THR A 97 -1.48 -4.32 11.17
CA THR A 97 -1.86 -3.15 10.37
C THR A 97 -2.06 -1.90 11.23
N VAL A 98 -2.79 -1.98 12.35
CA VAL A 98 -2.98 -0.81 13.22
C VAL A 98 -1.63 -0.29 13.75
N ALA A 99 -0.73 -1.18 14.16
CA ALA A 99 0.60 -0.79 14.60
C ALA A 99 1.40 -0.09 13.50
N LEU A 100 1.33 -0.59 12.25
CA LEU A 100 2.01 -0.01 11.10
C LEU A 100 1.40 1.33 10.69
N LEU A 101 0.07 1.48 10.67
CA LEU A 101 -0.60 2.76 10.40
C LEU A 101 -0.21 3.84 11.43
N GLY A 102 -0.24 3.49 12.72
CA GLY A 102 0.20 4.41 13.78
C GLY A 102 1.69 4.79 13.66
N ARG A 103 2.52 3.91 13.10
CA ARG A 103 3.91 4.23 12.78
C ARG A 103 4.02 5.10 11.52
N SER A 104 3.30 4.81 10.43
CA SER A 104 3.36 5.62 9.21
C SER A 104 2.97 7.07 9.45
N PHE A 105 1.97 7.31 10.31
CA PHE A 105 1.57 8.68 10.66
C PHE A 105 2.65 9.41 11.46
N ARG A 106 3.29 8.74 12.43
CA ARG A 106 4.44 9.31 13.16
C ARG A 106 5.64 9.57 12.26
N ASP A 107 5.84 8.75 11.23
CA ASP A 107 6.88 8.90 10.21
C ASP A 107 6.58 10.02 9.19
N GLY A 108 5.44 10.71 9.32
CA GLY A 108 5.07 11.88 8.51
C GLY A 108 4.22 11.58 7.27
N TYR A 109 3.58 10.41 7.20
CA TYR A 109 2.63 10.10 6.11
C TYR A 109 1.51 11.15 6.10
N PRO A 110 1.25 11.81 4.96
CA PRO A 110 0.38 12.97 4.92
C PRO A 110 -1.05 12.58 5.31
N VAL A 111 -1.48 13.06 6.48
CA VAL A 111 -2.86 12.90 6.95
C VAL A 111 -3.86 13.52 5.99
N VAL A 112 -3.46 14.50 5.16
CA VAL A 112 -4.32 15.11 4.14
C VAL A 112 -4.62 14.14 2.97
N SER A 113 -3.68 13.23 2.64
CA SER A 113 -3.94 12.14 1.68
C SER A 113 -4.92 11.09 2.24
N ILE A 114 -5.14 11.07 3.56
CA ILE A 114 -6.14 10.20 4.21
C ILE A 114 -7.57 10.66 3.91
N TRP A 115 -7.75 11.96 3.65
CA TRP A 115 -9.04 12.59 3.33
C TRP A 115 -9.28 12.76 1.82
N GLU A 116 -8.23 12.89 1.00
CA GLU A 116 -8.36 13.00 -0.47
C GLU A 116 -8.25 11.65 -1.20
N ARG A 117 -7.46 10.71 -0.68
CA ARG A 117 -7.38 9.29 -1.08
C ARG A 117 -7.95 8.46 0.08
N HIS A 118 -9.26 8.54 0.25
CA HIS A 118 -10.09 7.69 1.11
C HIS A 118 -9.39 6.43 1.67
N VAL A 119 -8.66 6.53 2.78
CA VAL A 119 -8.16 5.34 3.47
C VAL A 119 -9.33 4.50 3.99
N HIS A 120 -10.50 5.13 4.18
CA HIS A 120 -11.77 4.46 4.47
C HIS A 120 -12.44 3.78 3.26
N ALA A 121 -12.01 4.09 2.03
CA ALA A 121 -12.46 3.42 0.79
C ALA A 121 -11.35 2.57 0.15
N GLU A 122 -10.12 2.62 0.68
CA GLU A 122 -9.08 1.65 0.36
C GLU A 122 -9.66 0.29 0.69
N ARG A 123 -9.82 -0.52 -0.35
CA ARG A 123 -10.55 -1.79 -0.28
C ARG A 123 -10.00 -2.71 0.80
N ASP A 124 -8.71 -2.60 1.10
CA ASP A 124 -8.01 -3.37 2.14
C ASP A 124 -8.48 -3.04 3.56
N PHE A 125 -8.99 -1.82 3.78
CA PHE A 125 -9.47 -1.36 5.09
C PHE A 125 -11.01 -1.27 5.16
N GLY A 126 -11.71 -1.56 4.06
CA GLY A 126 -13.17 -1.38 3.93
C GLY A 126 -14.01 -2.18 4.93
N GLY A 127 -13.47 -3.22 5.56
CA GLY A 127 -14.16 -3.99 6.61
C GLY A 127 -13.90 -3.51 8.03
N TRP A 128 -13.01 -2.53 8.24
CA TRP A 128 -12.38 -2.30 9.54
C TRP A 128 -12.97 -1.13 10.31
N GLN A 129 -13.97 -0.47 9.74
CA GLN A 129 -14.75 0.59 10.35
C GLN A 129 -15.44 0.15 11.66
N THR A 130 -15.52 -1.16 11.92
CA THR A 130 -16.07 -1.79 13.12
C THR A 130 -15.01 -2.21 14.15
N TYR A 131 -13.72 -2.19 13.82
CA TYR A 131 -12.63 -2.57 14.73
C TYR A 131 -12.21 -1.38 15.61
N ALA A 132 -12.39 -1.51 16.94
CA ALA A 132 -12.24 -0.40 17.88
C ALA A 132 -10.85 0.29 17.82
N PRO A 133 -9.70 -0.42 17.80
CA PRO A 133 -8.39 0.23 17.70
C PRO A 133 -8.17 0.99 16.38
N PHE A 134 -8.76 0.53 15.27
CA PHE A 134 -8.69 1.25 14.00
C PHE A 134 -9.52 2.55 14.08
N ARG A 135 -10.71 2.49 14.66
CA ARG A 135 -11.58 3.67 14.84
C ARG A 135 -10.93 4.73 15.73
N GLU A 136 -10.33 4.32 16.84
CA GLU A 136 -9.60 5.22 17.75
C GLU A 136 -8.43 5.89 17.03
N LEU A 137 -7.62 5.13 16.29
CA LEU A 137 -6.51 5.66 15.51
C LEU A 137 -6.96 6.69 14.46
N MET A 138 -8.13 6.46 13.85
CA MET A 138 -8.68 7.32 12.81
C MET A 138 -9.58 8.45 13.35
N GLY A 139 -9.81 8.53 14.65
CA GLY A 139 -10.70 9.52 15.27
C GLY A 139 -12.17 9.40 14.82
N LEU A 140 -12.63 8.20 14.47
CA LEU A 140 -14.01 7.95 14.04
C LEU A 140 -14.95 7.85 15.27
N PRO A 141 -16.12 8.52 15.26
CA PRO A 141 -17.10 8.47 16.35
C PRO A 141 -17.76 7.11 16.46
#